data_AF-A0A1V5JSX2-F1
#
_entry.id   AF-A0A1V5JSX2-F1
#
_cell.length_a   1.000
_cell.length_b   1.000
_cell.length_c   1.000
_cell.angle_alpha   90.00
_cell.angle_beta   90.00
_cell.angle_gamma   90.00
#
_symmetry.space_group_name_H-M   'P 1'
#
loop_
_entity.id
_entity.type
_entity.pdbx_description
1 polymer ?
#
loop_
_entity_poly.entity_id
_entity_poly.type
_entity_poly.pdbx_seq_one_letter_code
_entity_poly.pdbx_strand_id
1 'polypeptide(L)'
;MVVAATNRPVEAWVEAKDERFRGDLLARFDHVVRIPPLRERTADLRLLISLVLQDEEVNPRTVERISLEAIGFLERQSYSGNFRELRTKIQRGVRRAEREGSSTLGLRHLVE
;
A
#
# COMPACT_ATOMS: atom_id res chain seq x y z
N MET A 1 0.72 4.36 27.05
CA MET A 1 0.80 3.32 26.00
C MET A 1 1.78 3.81 24.95
N VAL A 2 2.83 3.05 24.64
CA VAL A 2 3.84 3.40 23.64
C VAL A 2 3.66 2.48 22.45
N VAL A 3 3.66 3.04 21.23
CA VAL A 3 3.63 2.29 19.97
C VAL A 3 4.87 2.70 19.17
N ALA A 4 5.61 1.72 18.68
CA ALA A 4 6.79 1.92 17.83
C ALA A 4 6.66 1.06 16.57
N ALA A 5 7.31 1.49 15.49
CA ALA A 5 7.35 0.77 14.23
C ALA A 5 8.75 0.85 13.63
N THR A 6 9.19 -0.22 12.97
CA THR A 6 10.47 -0.28 12.28
C THR A 6 10.35 -1.14 11.02
N ASN A 7 11.05 -0.75 9.96
CA ASN A 7 11.24 -1.56 8.76
C ASN A 7 12.62 -2.24 8.72
N ARG A 8 13.38 -2.15 9.82
CA ARG A 8 14.70 -2.76 9.97
C ARG A 8 14.59 -4.03 10.81
N PRO A 9 15.47 -5.02 10.60
CA PRO A 9 15.45 -6.27 11.36
C PRO A 9 16.11 -6.09 12.74
N VAL A 10 15.47 -5.32 13.62
CA VAL A 10 16.03 -4.98 14.95
C VAL A 10 16.22 -6.21 15.84
N GLU A 11 15.37 -7.22 15.69
CA GLU A 11 15.49 -8.53 16.36
C GLU A 11 16.84 -9.18 16.00
N ALA A 12 17.17 -9.25 14.70
CA ALA A 12 18.42 -9.83 14.23
C ALA A 12 19.65 -9.03 14.67
N TRP A 13 19.55 -7.69 14.76
CA TRP A 13 20.64 -6.86 15.29
C TRP A 13 20.92 -7.15 16.77
N VAL A 14 19.87 -7.26 17.58
CA VAL A 14 20.02 -7.59 19.00
C VAL A 14 20.56 -9.01 19.19
N GLU A 15 20.06 -10.00 18.43
CA GLU A 15 20.56 -11.39 18.45
C GLU A 15 22.05 -11.49 18.10
N ALA A 16 22.51 -10.69 17.13
CA ALA A 16 23.91 -10.60 16.73
C ALA A 16 24.79 -9.79 17.69
N LYS A 17 24.24 -9.25 18.80
CA LYS A 17 24.90 -8.31 19.72
C LYS A 17 25.44 -7.06 19.01
N ASP A 18 24.70 -6.58 18.02
CA ASP A 18 25.04 -5.39 17.24
C ASP A 18 24.66 -4.11 18.02
N GLU A 19 25.59 -3.16 18.12
CA GLU A 19 25.39 -1.89 18.85
C GLU A 19 24.39 -0.95 18.16
N ARG A 20 23.91 -1.27 16.95
CA ARG A 20 22.88 -0.51 16.24
C ARG A 20 21.53 -0.45 16.95
N PHE A 21 21.21 -1.42 17.83
CA PHE A 21 19.98 -1.38 18.63
C PHE A 21 20.14 -1.96 20.02
N ARG A 22 19.51 -1.30 20.99
CA ARG A 22 19.56 -1.67 22.40
C ARG A 22 18.63 -2.84 22.70
N GLY A 23 19.19 -3.97 23.12
CA GLY A 23 18.41 -5.16 23.50
C GLY A 23 17.49 -4.94 24.69
N ASP A 24 17.91 -4.12 25.67
CA ASP A 24 17.11 -3.78 26.84
C ASP A 24 15.88 -2.91 26.51
N LEU A 25 15.95 -2.14 25.42
CA LEU A 25 14.80 -1.40 24.89
C LEU A 25 13.86 -2.33 24.13
N LEU A 26 14.37 -3.24 23.29
CA LEU A 26 13.55 -4.20 22.54
C LEU A 26 12.73 -5.09 23.50
N ALA A 27 13.36 -5.54 24.59
CA ALA A 27 12.72 -6.37 25.61
C ALA A 27 11.57 -5.69 26.37
N ARG A 28 11.37 -4.37 26.23
CA ARG A 28 10.22 -3.66 26.84
C ARG A 28 8.94 -3.72 25.99
N PHE A 29 9.01 -4.28 24.78
CA PHE A 29 7.86 -4.42 23.90
C PHE A 29 7.33 -5.86 23.94
N ASP A 30 6.28 -6.09 24.71
CA ASP A 30 5.72 -7.43 24.95
C ASP A 30 4.91 -7.98 23.76
N HIS A 31 4.45 -7.10 22.85
CA HIS A 31 3.59 -7.46 21.74
C HIS A 31 4.15 -6.93 20.42
N VAL A 32 4.38 -7.86 19.49
CA VAL A 32 4.91 -7.55 18.15
C VAL A 32 3.85 -7.91 17.11
N VAL A 33 3.50 -6.93 16.28
CA VAL A 33 2.61 -7.14 15.12
C VAL A 33 3.45 -7.05 13.85
N ARG A 34 3.56 -8.17 13.13
CA ARG A 34 4.23 -8.21 11.83
C ARG A 34 3.23 -7.89 10.73
N ILE A 35 3.52 -6.86 9.95
CA ILE A 35 2.71 -6.44 8.80
C ILE A 35 3.34 -7.04 7.54
N PRO A 36 2.77 -8.13 6.95
CA PRO A 36 3.32 -8.68 5.72
C PRO A 36 3.25 -7.67 4.57
N PRO A 37 4.19 -7.71 3.62
CA PRO A 37 4.14 -6.88 2.43
C PRO A 37 2.92 -7.21 1.57
N LEU A 38 2.50 -6.27 0.71
CA LEU A 38 1.27 -6.36 -0.07
C LEU A 38 1.23 -7.60 -1.00
N ARG A 39 2.39 -8.01 -1.53
CA ARG A 39 2.56 -9.22 -2.36
C ARG A 39 2.22 -10.54 -1.64
N GLU A 40 2.24 -10.56 -0.31
CA GLU A 40 1.88 -11.74 0.51
C GLU A 40 0.41 -11.72 0.94
N ARG A 41 -0.32 -10.64 0.65
CA ARG A 41 -1.72 -10.42 1.04
C ARG A 41 -2.57 -9.95 -0.15
N THR A 42 -2.39 -10.58 -1.30
CA THR A 42 -3.05 -10.18 -2.55
C THR A 42 -4.58 -10.22 -2.48
N ALA A 43 -5.16 -11.04 -1.59
CA ALA A 43 -6.59 -11.08 -1.32
C ALA A 43 -7.15 -9.72 -0.83
N ASP A 44 -6.33 -8.89 -0.18
CA ASP A 44 -6.73 -7.57 0.32
C ASP A 44 -6.79 -6.52 -0.80
N LEU A 45 -6.19 -6.79 -1.97
CA LEU A 45 -5.98 -5.78 -3.01
C LEU A 45 -7.28 -5.13 -3.48
N ARG A 46 -8.35 -5.89 -3.70
CA ARG A 46 -9.65 -5.32 -4.12
C ARG A 46 -10.22 -4.36 -3.09
N LEU A 47 -10.13 -4.73 -1.82
CA LEU A 47 -10.59 -3.88 -0.71
C LEU A 47 -9.74 -2.60 -0.63
N LEU A 48 -8.41 -2.73 -0.75
CA LEU A 48 -7.50 -1.59 -0.73
C LEU A 48 -7.68 -0.67 -1.94
N ILE A 49 -7.94 -1.22 -3.13
CA ILE A 49 -8.28 -0.43 -4.33
C ILE A 49 -9.56 0.36 -4.08
N SER A 50 -10.61 -0.29 -3.55
CA SER A 50 -11.87 0.37 -3.19
C SER A 50 -11.65 1.48 -2.17
N LEU A 51 -10.87 1.21 -1.11
CA LEU A 51 -10.54 2.18 -0.08
C LEU A 51 -9.84 3.41 -0.67
N VAL A 52 -8.85 3.19 -1.54
CA VAL A 52 -8.11 4.29 -2.19
C VAL A 52 -9.00 5.08 -3.14
N LEU A 53 -9.95 4.46 -3.83
CA LEU A 53 -10.91 5.17 -4.70
C LEU A 53 -11.97 5.94 -3.92
N GLN A 54 -12.20 5.62 -2.65
CA GLN A 54 -13.11 6.35 -1.76
C GLN A 54 -12.41 7.50 -1.02
N ASP A 55 -11.08 7.57 -1.05
CA ASP A 55 -10.29 8.66 -0.48
C ASP A 55 -10.45 9.93 -1.33
N GLU A 56 -11.10 10.97 -0.77
CA GLU A 56 -11.37 12.23 -1.48
C GLU A 56 -10.09 12.97 -1.90
N GLU A 57 -8.93 12.73 -1.25
CA GLU A 57 -7.64 13.28 -1.70
C GLU A 57 -7.11 12.61 -2.97
N VAL A 58 -7.53 11.38 -3.22
CA VAL A 58 -7.13 10.59 -4.38
C VAL A 58 -8.15 10.71 -5.51
N ASN A 59 -9.43 10.68 -5.15
CA ASN A 59 -10.56 10.72 -6.06
C ASN A 59 -11.63 11.68 -5.49
N PRO A 60 -11.62 12.96 -5.88
CA PRO A 60 -12.61 13.96 -5.46
C PRO A 60 -13.96 13.76 -6.18
N ARG A 61 -14.45 12.51 -6.19
CA ARG A 61 -15.69 12.03 -6.85
C ARG A 61 -15.71 12.14 -8.37
N THR A 62 -14.54 12.08 -9.00
CA THR A 62 -14.45 12.11 -10.47
C THR A 62 -14.67 10.73 -11.08
N VAL A 63 -14.09 9.70 -10.46
CA VAL A 63 -14.22 8.30 -10.90
C VAL A 63 -15.27 7.60 -10.04
N GLU A 64 -16.32 7.09 -10.66
CA GLU A 64 -17.39 6.31 -9.99
C GLU A 64 -17.18 4.81 -10.12
N ARG A 65 -16.54 4.36 -11.20
CA ARG A 65 -16.39 2.95 -11.54
C ARG A 65 -14.95 2.63 -11.89
N ILE A 66 -14.53 1.39 -11.66
CA ILE A 66 -13.26 0.85 -12.14
C ILE A 66 -13.55 -0.37 -13.01
N SER A 67 -12.88 -0.50 -14.15
CA SER A 67 -13.09 -1.65 -15.04
C SER A 67 -12.48 -2.92 -14.46
N LEU A 68 -13.05 -4.08 -14.79
CA LEU A 68 -12.50 -5.38 -14.36
C LEU A 68 -11.07 -5.59 -14.88
N GLU A 69 -10.76 -5.09 -16.07
CA GLU A 69 -9.41 -5.13 -16.64
C GLU A 69 -8.40 -4.31 -15.81
N ALA A 70 -8.82 -3.12 -15.35
CA ALA A 70 -8.02 -2.27 -14.48
C ALA A 70 -7.77 -2.93 -13.12
N ILE A 71 -8.80 -3.53 -12.52
CA ILE A 71 -8.66 -4.34 -11.29
C ILE A 71 -7.66 -5.46 -11.53
N GLY A 72 -7.87 -6.29 -12.57
CA GLY A 72 -6.98 -7.41 -12.86
C GLY A 72 -5.53 -6.98 -13.13
N PHE A 73 -5.33 -5.83 -13.77
CA PHE A 73 -3.99 -5.25 -13.94
C PHE A 73 -3.35 -4.87 -12.61
N LEU A 74 -4.08 -4.21 -11.71
CA LEU A 74 -3.59 -3.83 -10.38
C LEU A 74 -3.31 -5.06 -9.51
N GLU A 75 -4.09 -6.13 -9.63
CA GLU A 75 -3.92 -7.38 -8.87
C GLU A 75 -2.64 -8.14 -9.24
N ARG A 76 -2.18 -8.02 -10.49
CA ARG A 76 -0.98 -8.72 -10.98
C ARG A 76 0.34 -8.03 -10.63
N GLN A 77 0.31 -6.85 -10.02
CA GLN A 77 1.51 -6.11 -9.67
C GLN A 77 2.09 -6.59 -8.33
N SER A 78 3.41 -6.57 -8.19
CA SER A 78 4.10 -7.01 -6.97
C SER A 78 4.22 -5.92 -5.88
N TYR A 79 4.04 -4.65 -6.23
CA TYR A 79 4.13 -3.47 -5.35
C TYR A 79 5.30 -3.52 -4.36
N SER A 80 6.53 -3.32 -4.84
CA SER A 80 7.73 -3.24 -3.99
C SER A 80 7.65 -2.12 -2.93
N GLY A 81 6.96 -1.02 -3.24
CA GLY A 81 6.63 0.07 -2.33
C GLY A 81 5.34 -0.15 -1.52
N ASN A 82 4.77 -1.36 -1.54
CA ASN A 82 3.55 -1.76 -0.84
C ASN A 82 2.37 -0.79 -1.13
N PHE A 83 1.58 -0.48 -0.09
CA PHE A 83 0.40 0.37 -0.19
C PHE A 83 0.69 1.77 -0.77
N ARG A 84 1.87 2.34 -0.50
CA ARG A 84 2.25 3.65 -1.06
C ARG A 84 2.32 3.60 -2.59
N GLU A 85 2.85 2.51 -3.14
CA GLU A 85 2.95 2.33 -4.59
C GLU A 85 1.57 2.09 -5.21
N LEU A 86 0.74 1.26 -4.59
CA LEU A 86 -0.65 1.05 -4.99
C LEU A 86 -1.42 2.38 -5.03
N ARG A 87 -1.40 3.15 -3.93
CA ARG A 87 -2.08 4.45 -3.83
C ARG A 87 -1.60 5.41 -4.91
N THR A 88 -0.28 5.50 -5.12
CA THR A 88 0.30 6.38 -6.14
C THR A 88 -0.15 6.00 -7.55
N LYS A 89 -0.17 4.70 -7.87
CA LYS A 89 -0.59 4.20 -9.19
C LYS A 89 -2.06 4.48 -9.46
N ILE A 90 -2.95 4.24 -8.47
CA ILE A 90 -4.38 4.57 -8.59
C ILE A 90 -4.56 6.09 -8.71
N GLN A 91 -3.88 6.89 -7.88
CA GLN A 91 -3.98 8.36 -7.93
C GLN A 91 -3.59 8.93 -9.30
N ARG A 92 -2.52 8.40 -9.91
CA ARG A 92 -2.13 8.80 -11.27
C ARG A 92 -3.19 8.40 -12.30
N GLY A 93 -3.76 7.20 -12.17
CA GLY A 93 -4.83 6.72 -13.03
C GLY A 93 -6.09 7.57 -12.92
N VAL A 94 -6.51 7.93 -11.70
CA VAL A 94 -7.65 8.82 -11.46
C VAL A 94 -7.39 10.15 -12.15
N ARG A 95 -6.25 10.83 -11.87
CA ARG A 95 -5.90 12.11 -12.52
C ARG A 95 -5.92 12.07 -14.04
N ARG A 96 -5.57 10.94 -14.66
CA ARG A 96 -5.68 10.75 -16.12
C ARG A 96 -7.14 10.65 -16.56
N ALA A 97 -7.94 9.84 -15.88
CA ALA A 97 -9.38 9.76 -16.13
C ALA A 97 -10.08 11.13 -15.98
N GLU A 98 -9.71 11.94 -14.97
CA GLU A 98 -10.26 13.29 -14.79
C GLU A 98 -9.97 14.20 -15.99
N ARG A 99 -8.73 14.17 -16.51
CA ARG A 99 -8.34 14.97 -17.68
C ARG A 99 -9.09 14.56 -18.95
N GLU A 100 -9.46 13.29 -19.05
CA GLU A 100 -10.27 12.76 -20.15
C GLU A 100 -11.78 12.94 -19.93
N GLY A 101 -12.21 13.46 -18.78
CA GLY A 101 -13.62 13.58 -18.42
C GLY A 101 -14.32 12.22 -18.22
N SER A 102 -13.56 11.18 -17.91
CA SER A 102 -14.07 9.81 -17.77
C SER A 102 -14.45 9.50 -16.33
N SER A 103 -15.70 9.10 -16.11
CA SER A 103 -16.19 8.62 -14.81
C SER A 103 -15.79 7.17 -14.49
N THR A 104 -15.03 6.52 -15.38
CA THR A 104 -14.60 5.12 -15.22
C THR A 104 -13.08 5.00 -15.32
N LEU A 105 -12.43 4.48 -14.29
CA LEU A 105 -11.02 4.12 -14.30
C LEU A 105 -10.80 2.83 -15.10
N GLY A 106 -10.45 2.98 -16.38
CA GLY A 106 -10.07 1.88 -17.27
C GLY A 106 -8.57 1.56 -17.27
N LEU A 107 -8.21 0.46 -17.94
CA LEU A 107 -6.82 0.00 -18.04
C LEU A 107 -5.90 1.06 -18.68
N ARG A 108 -6.38 1.75 -19.72
CA ARG A 108 -5.63 2.82 -20.41
C ARG A 108 -5.12 3.94 -19.50
N HIS A 109 -5.79 4.19 -18.37
CA HIS A 109 -5.36 5.23 -17.45
C HIS A 109 -4.23 4.73 -16.52
N LEU A 110 -4.12 3.40 -16.33
CA LEU A 110 -3.16 2.77 -15.42
C LEU A 110 -1.89 2.26 -16.12
N VAL A 111 -1.99 2.00 -17.43
CA VAL A 111 -0.85 1.65 -18.28
C VAL A 111 -0.15 2.95 -18.69
N GLU A 112 1.17 2.95 -18.67
CA GLU A 112 1.99 4.05 -19.23
C GLU A 112 2.10 3.91 -20.75
#